data_AF-A0A6J4YL36-F1
#
_entry.id   AF-A0A6J4YL36-F1
#
_cell.length_a   1.000
_cell.length_b   1.000
_cell.length_c   1.000
_cell.angle_alpha   90.00
_cell.angle_beta   90.00
_cell.angle_gamma   90.00
#
_symmetry.space_group_name_H-M   'P 1'
#
loop_
_entity.id
_entity.type
_entity.pdbx_description
1 polymer ?
#
loop_
_entity_poly.entity_id
_entity_poly.type
_entity_poly.pdbx_seq_one_letter_code
_entity_poly.pdbx_strand_id
1 'polypeptide(L)'
;MKLEKVRTITGRIQVVTGLHIGASNENIEIGGLDNPIIKDPLPGSNASYIPGSSLKGKMRSLIEIMDGRFDKNGKPCDCGKKDCPVCAVFGTSAANRPEDLGPTRIVVRDAHLSQGKNGSGDRSWAQRFKEGDLPMEIKYENAINRITGVANPRPLERVPGGVEFDFNISFKVFEGDSTVYFQTVLRAMKLLQLDALGGAGSRGCGQIKFIDVVIDGETQGENFLDTVELN
;
A
#
# COMPACT_ATOMS: atom_id res chain seq x y z
N MET A 1 -21.58 20.50 6.61
CA MET A 1 -20.95 19.18 6.49
C MET A 1 -20.63 18.66 7.88
N LYS A 2 -21.43 17.70 8.39
CA LYS A 2 -21.27 17.10 9.72
C LYS A 2 -20.71 15.69 9.58
N LEU A 3 -19.75 15.31 10.41
CA LEU A 3 -19.26 13.93 10.47
C LEU A 3 -20.34 13.06 11.13
N GLU A 4 -20.77 12.00 10.44
CA GLU A 4 -21.80 11.08 10.94
C GLU A 4 -21.20 9.84 11.57
N LYS A 5 -20.23 9.22 10.89
CA LYS A 5 -19.56 7.99 11.34
C LYS A 5 -18.13 7.94 10.83
N VAL A 6 -17.27 7.24 11.56
CA VAL A 6 -15.98 6.77 11.05
C VAL A 6 -16.08 5.27 10.86
N ARG A 7 -15.91 4.81 9.61
CA ARG A 7 -15.76 3.39 9.29
C ARG A 7 -14.32 2.95 9.42
N THR A 8 -14.10 1.71 9.78
CA THR A 8 -12.77 1.10 9.90
C THR A 8 -12.65 -0.09 8.95
N ILE A 9 -11.50 -0.19 8.27
CA ILE A 9 -11.11 -1.37 7.50
C ILE A 9 -9.74 -1.78 8.04
N THR A 10 -9.67 -2.98 8.62
CA THR A 10 -8.44 -3.55 9.18
C THR A 10 -8.22 -4.95 8.64
N GLY A 11 -7.03 -5.49 8.84
CA GLY A 11 -6.69 -6.85 8.43
C GLY A 11 -5.18 -6.95 8.24
N ARG A 12 -4.75 -7.90 7.40
CA ARG A 12 -3.34 -8.08 7.07
C ARG A 12 -3.08 -7.92 5.57
N ILE A 13 -1.92 -7.39 5.23
CA ILE A 13 -1.34 -7.42 3.89
C ILE A 13 -0.34 -8.55 3.86
N GLN A 14 -0.64 -9.62 3.13
CA GLN A 14 0.32 -10.70 2.85
C GLN A 14 1.12 -10.35 1.60
N VAL A 15 2.44 -10.39 1.70
CA VAL A 15 3.36 -10.29 0.56
C VAL A 15 3.32 -11.63 -0.18
N VAL A 16 2.82 -11.66 -1.40
CA VAL A 16 2.77 -12.89 -2.22
C VAL A 16 4.12 -13.09 -2.93
N THR A 17 4.67 -12.03 -3.51
CA THR A 17 6.02 -12.00 -4.09
C THR A 17 6.84 -10.88 -3.46
N GLY A 18 8.16 -11.07 -3.35
CA GLY A 18 9.00 -10.20 -2.53
C GLY A 18 8.78 -8.71 -2.79
N LEU A 19 8.61 -7.95 -1.71
CA LEU A 19 8.17 -6.54 -1.72
C LEU A 19 9.35 -5.60 -1.50
N HIS A 20 9.53 -4.65 -2.43
CA HIS A 20 10.53 -3.59 -2.29
C HIS A 20 9.85 -2.23 -2.22
N ILE A 21 9.90 -1.58 -1.06
CA ILE A 21 9.54 -0.17 -0.89
C ILE A 21 10.83 0.54 -0.50
N GLY A 22 11.39 1.35 -1.40
CA GLY A 22 12.69 1.97 -1.20
C GLY A 22 12.69 2.99 -0.06
N ALA A 23 13.79 3.03 0.70
CA ALA A 23 14.08 4.13 1.62
C ALA A 23 14.64 5.35 0.86
N SER A 24 14.58 6.54 1.46
CA SER A 24 15.31 7.69 0.92
C SER A 24 16.83 7.47 1.05
N ASN A 25 17.59 8.00 0.09
CA ASN A 25 19.06 7.87 0.03
C ASN A 25 19.79 8.50 1.23
N GLU A 26 19.10 9.27 2.08
CA GLU A 26 19.69 9.93 3.26
C GLU A 26 20.06 8.95 4.38
N ASN A 27 19.52 7.72 4.36
CA ASN A 27 19.77 6.68 5.35
C ASN A 27 20.70 5.55 4.83
N ILE A 28 21.42 5.76 3.73
CA ILE A 28 22.40 4.77 3.25
C ILE A 28 23.59 4.79 4.22
N GLU A 29 23.66 3.78 5.09
CA GLU A 29 24.83 3.55 5.93
C GLU A 29 26.06 3.32 5.05
N ILE A 30 27.24 3.71 5.53
CA ILE A 30 28.50 3.50 4.81
C ILE A 30 28.70 1.98 4.60
N GLY A 31 28.67 1.53 3.35
CA GLY A 31 28.73 0.10 2.99
C GLY A 31 27.36 -0.61 2.94
N GLY A 32 26.26 0.13 3.03
CA GLY A 32 24.90 -0.38 2.85
C GLY A 32 24.57 -0.75 1.40
N LEU A 33 23.42 -1.40 1.21
CA LEU A 33 22.92 -1.80 -0.11
C LEU A 33 22.53 -0.57 -0.94
N ASP A 34 22.74 -0.63 -2.26
CA ASP A 34 22.37 0.45 -3.19
C ASP A 34 20.86 0.71 -3.24
N ASN A 35 20.06 -0.34 -3.03
CA ASN A 35 18.60 -0.27 -3.09
C ASN A 35 18.00 -0.87 -1.80
N PRO A 36 18.09 -0.15 -0.66
CA PRO A 36 17.59 -0.62 0.62
C PRO A 36 16.06 -0.48 0.68
N ILE A 37 15.42 -1.31 1.49
CA ILE A 37 14.00 -1.14 1.84
C ILE A 37 13.83 -0.14 2.98
N ILE A 38 12.66 0.50 3.04
CA ILE A 38 12.27 1.35 4.16
C ILE A 38 12.13 0.53 5.45
N LYS A 39 12.67 1.07 6.53
CA LYS A 39 12.73 0.47 7.85
C LYS A 39 12.23 1.47 8.89
N ASP A 40 11.65 0.94 9.96
CA ASP A 40 11.20 1.71 11.11
C ASP A 40 12.40 2.42 11.77
N PRO A 41 12.38 3.77 11.91
CA PRO A 41 13.48 4.53 12.48
C PRO A 41 13.62 4.36 14.00
N LEU A 42 12.67 3.69 14.68
CA LEU A 42 12.77 3.47 16.11
C LEU A 42 14.02 2.64 16.45
N PRO A 43 14.86 3.10 17.40
CA PRO A 43 16.08 2.38 17.78
C PRO A 43 15.78 0.94 18.18
N GLY A 44 16.46 -0.01 17.55
CA GLY A 44 16.29 -1.44 17.81
C GLY A 44 15.08 -2.09 17.14
N SER A 45 14.25 -1.34 16.40
CA SER A 45 13.22 -1.91 15.53
C SER A 45 13.85 -2.41 14.25
N ASN A 46 14.37 -1.53 13.37
CA ASN A 46 14.93 -1.85 12.05
C ASN A 46 14.04 -2.73 11.15
N ALA A 47 12.80 -2.98 11.57
CA ALA A 47 11.84 -3.79 10.84
C ALA A 47 11.34 -3.01 9.63
N SER A 48 11.15 -3.71 8.51
CA SER A 48 10.45 -3.08 7.39
C SER A 48 8.98 -2.82 7.76
N TYR A 49 8.40 -1.80 7.16
CA TYR A 49 6.99 -1.48 7.25
C TYR A 49 6.49 -0.98 5.89
N ILE A 50 5.18 -1.00 5.67
CA ILE A 50 4.54 -0.42 4.50
C ILE A 50 4.02 0.97 4.87
N PRO A 51 4.58 2.06 4.31
CA PRO A 51 4.09 3.40 4.60
C PRO A 51 2.65 3.57 4.10
N GLY A 52 1.80 4.19 4.91
CA GLY A 52 0.42 4.53 4.55
C GLY A 52 0.37 5.45 3.34
N SER A 53 1.40 6.27 3.11
CA SER A 53 1.57 7.08 1.91
C SER A 53 1.78 6.25 0.64
N SER A 54 2.58 5.18 0.72
CA SER A 54 2.82 4.25 -0.40
C SER A 54 1.54 3.50 -0.75
N LEU A 55 0.84 2.99 0.27
CA LEU A 55 -0.42 2.28 0.11
C LEU A 55 -1.51 3.20 -0.46
N LYS A 56 -1.71 4.39 0.15
CA LYS A 56 -2.68 5.39 -0.30
C LYS A 56 -2.40 5.88 -1.71
N GLY A 57 -1.14 6.19 -2.01
CA GLY A 57 -0.71 6.71 -3.31
C GLY A 57 -0.94 5.70 -4.42
N LYS A 58 -0.60 4.42 -4.19
CA LYS A 58 -0.83 3.37 -5.18
C LYS A 58 -2.32 3.09 -5.38
N MET A 59 -3.10 2.97 -4.30
CA MET A 59 -4.57 2.83 -4.38
C MET A 59 -5.21 3.99 -5.19
N ARG A 60 -4.80 5.23 -4.92
CA ARG A 60 -5.25 6.41 -5.64
C ARG A 60 -4.91 6.32 -7.13
N SER A 61 -3.65 6.03 -7.46
CA SER A 61 -3.18 5.97 -8.84
C SER A 61 -3.95 4.93 -9.65
N LEU A 62 -4.20 3.74 -9.10
CA LEU A 62 -4.92 2.68 -9.80
C LEU A 62 -6.36 3.04 -10.09
N ILE A 63 -7.09 3.63 -9.12
CA ILE A 63 -8.47 4.04 -9.35
C ILE A 63 -8.55 5.24 -10.32
N GLU A 64 -7.59 6.17 -10.27
CA GLU A 64 -7.48 7.28 -11.23
C GLU A 64 -7.28 6.76 -12.65
N ILE A 65 -6.42 5.76 -12.84
CA ILE A 65 -6.19 5.12 -14.14
C ILE A 65 -7.46 4.43 -14.65
N MET A 66 -8.10 3.62 -13.79
CA MET A 66 -9.30 2.86 -14.15
C MET A 66 -10.47 3.80 -14.53
N ASP A 67 -10.67 4.88 -13.77
CA ASP A 67 -11.73 5.85 -14.03
C ASP A 67 -11.36 6.89 -15.11
N GLY A 68 -10.13 6.85 -15.65
CA GLY A 68 -9.64 7.85 -16.62
C GLY A 68 -9.52 9.27 -16.03
N ARG A 69 -9.29 9.39 -14.72
CA ARG A 69 -9.27 10.65 -13.97
C ARG A 69 -7.84 11.04 -13.58
N PHE A 70 -7.07 11.54 -14.54
CA PHE A 70 -5.74 12.11 -14.31
C PHE A 70 -5.46 13.18 -15.37
N ASP A 71 -4.49 14.07 -15.14
CA ASP A 71 -4.17 15.10 -16.14
C ASP A 71 -3.31 14.52 -17.29
N LYS A 72 -3.23 15.24 -18.40
CA LYS A 72 -2.43 14.84 -19.59
C LYS A 72 -0.92 14.67 -19.33
N ASN A 73 -0.42 15.15 -18.20
CA ASN A 73 0.97 15.04 -17.78
C ASN A 73 1.17 13.92 -16.73
N GLY A 74 0.14 13.12 -16.44
CA GLY A 74 0.18 12.06 -15.44
C GLY A 74 0.06 12.52 -13.99
N LYS A 75 -0.40 13.76 -13.74
CA LYS A 75 -0.63 14.25 -12.38
C LYS A 75 -1.95 13.70 -11.81
N PRO A 76 -2.03 13.53 -10.48
CA PRO A 76 -3.25 13.11 -9.81
C PRO A 76 -4.43 14.04 -10.10
N CYS A 77 -5.66 13.50 -10.08
CA CYS A 77 -6.87 14.28 -10.30
C CYS A 77 -7.02 15.36 -9.24
N ASP A 78 -7.23 16.60 -9.68
CA ASP A 78 -7.37 17.75 -8.77
C ASP A 78 -8.62 18.59 -9.04
N CYS A 79 -9.65 18.00 -9.65
CA CYS A 79 -10.84 18.74 -10.11
C CYS A 79 -11.77 19.23 -8.98
N GLY A 80 -11.66 18.68 -7.77
CA GLY A 80 -12.45 19.10 -6.60
C GLY A 80 -13.95 18.82 -6.68
N LYS A 81 -14.46 18.20 -7.74
CA LYS A 81 -15.90 18.00 -7.92
C LYS A 81 -16.45 16.90 -7.01
N LYS A 82 -17.69 17.05 -6.52
CA LYS A 82 -18.39 16.04 -5.71
C LYS A 82 -18.71 14.75 -6.48
N ASP A 83 -18.97 14.85 -7.78
CA ASP A 83 -19.16 13.69 -8.66
C ASP A 83 -17.83 12.97 -9.00
N CYS A 84 -16.70 13.46 -8.48
CA CYS A 84 -15.41 12.79 -8.55
C CYS A 84 -15.14 12.04 -7.23
N PRO A 85 -15.42 10.72 -7.17
CA PRO A 85 -15.21 9.95 -5.95
C PRO A 85 -13.73 9.94 -5.53
N VAL A 86 -12.79 9.95 -6.48
CA VAL A 86 -11.36 10.00 -6.19
C VAL A 86 -10.98 11.25 -5.39
N CYS A 87 -11.39 12.45 -5.84
CA CYS A 87 -11.08 13.70 -5.16
C CYS A 87 -11.72 13.76 -3.77
N ALA A 88 -12.95 13.26 -3.63
CA ALA A 88 -13.63 13.18 -2.34
C ALA A 88 -12.87 12.25 -1.36
N VAL A 89 -12.53 11.05 -1.82
CA VAL A 89 -11.94 9.97 -1.01
C VAL A 89 -10.49 10.27 -0.66
N PHE A 90 -9.64 10.53 -1.67
CA PHE A 90 -8.18 10.65 -1.52
C PHE A 90 -7.69 12.08 -1.30
N GLY A 91 -8.51 13.07 -1.66
CA GLY A 91 -8.25 14.50 -1.48
C GLY A 91 -7.64 15.18 -2.70
N THR A 92 -7.79 16.49 -2.75
CA THR A 92 -7.16 17.43 -3.70
C THR A 92 -5.97 18.15 -3.06
N SER A 93 -5.23 18.91 -3.87
CA SER A 93 -4.29 19.91 -3.39
C SER A 93 -5.01 20.98 -2.57
N ALA A 94 -4.27 21.62 -1.65
CA ALA A 94 -4.83 22.66 -0.79
C ALA A 94 -5.42 23.85 -1.58
N ALA A 95 -4.85 24.16 -2.75
CA ALA A 95 -5.30 25.26 -3.61
C ALA A 95 -6.66 24.98 -4.29
N ASN A 96 -6.96 23.72 -4.59
CA ASN A 96 -8.13 23.30 -5.36
C ASN A 96 -9.15 22.54 -4.52
N ARG A 97 -9.22 22.79 -3.21
CA ARG A 97 -10.18 22.13 -2.33
C ARG A 97 -11.43 22.98 -2.15
N PRO A 98 -12.58 22.61 -2.73
CA PRO A 98 -13.81 23.35 -2.52
C PRO A 98 -14.31 23.17 -1.08
N GLU A 99 -14.85 24.24 -0.50
CA GLU A 99 -15.44 24.22 0.86
C GLU A 99 -16.55 23.18 0.96
N ASP A 100 -17.33 23.01 -0.11
CA ASP A 100 -18.47 22.11 -0.16
C ASP A 100 -18.07 20.64 -0.34
N LEU A 101 -16.87 20.35 -0.87
CA LEU A 101 -16.28 19.00 -0.89
C LEU A 101 -15.78 18.60 0.50
N GLY A 102 -15.29 19.56 1.28
CA GLY A 102 -14.82 19.35 2.66
C GLY A 102 -13.61 18.40 2.77
N PRO A 103 -13.30 17.90 3.99
CA PRO A 103 -12.07 17.17 4.29
C PRO A 103 -12.00 15.78 3.62
N THR A 104 -10.78 15.22 3.55
CA THR A 104 -10.51 13.97 2.84
C THR A 104 -11.14 12.83 3.61
N ARG A 105 -11.83 11.89 2.96
CA ARG A 105 -12.53 10.82 3.69
C ARG A 105 -11.59 9.75 4.20
N ILE A 106 -10.54 9.38 3.45
CA ILE A 106 -9.64 8.28 3.82
C ILE A 106 -8.42 8.73 4.63
N VAL A 107 -8.11 7.98 5.68
CA VAL A 107 -6.84 7.99 6.40
C VAL A 107 -6.26 6.58 6.33
N VAL A 108 -5.04 6.45 5.82
CA VAL A 108 -4.31 5.19 5.68
C VAL A 108 -3.10 5.26 6.60
N ARG A 109 -3.01 4.35 7.57
CA ARG A 109 -1.90 4.28 8.52
C ARG A 109 -0.77 3.40 7.97
N ASP A 110 0.41 3.61 8.50
CA ASP A 110 1.56 2.73 8.27
C ASP A 110 1.21 1.32 8.76
N ALA A 111 1.59 0.31 7.97
CA ALA A 111 1.35 -1.09 8.28
C ALA A 111 2.67 -1.74 8.70
N HIS A 112 2.73 -2.20 9.95
CA HIS A 112 3.91 -2.84 10.54
C HIS A 112 3.79 -4.36 10.47
N LEU A 113 4.91 -5.08 10.66
CA LEU A 113 4.91 -6.55 10.71
C LEU A 113 3.83 -7.05 11.67
N SER A 114 3.10 -8.09 11.25
CA SER A 114 1.94 -8.55 12.00
C SER A 114 2.32 -9.02 13.40
N GLN A 115 1.47 -8.67 14.36
CA GLN A 115 1.65 -9.02 15.77
C GLN A 115 0.93 -10.33 16.14
N GLY A 116 -0.10 -10.73 15.39
CA GLY A 116 -0.85 -11.96 15.60
C GLY A 116 -0.10 -13.22 15.13
N LYS A 117 -0.56 -14.39 15.59
CA LYS A 117 -0.07 -15.68 15.06
C LYS A 117 -0.36 -15.77 13.56
N ASN A 118 0.60 -16.26 12.80
CA ASN A 118 0.45 -16.49 11.35
C ASN A 118 -0.06 -17.91 11.08
N GLY A 119 -0.52 -18.17 9.85
CA GLY A 119 -0.98 -19.51 9.45
C GLY A 119 0.14 -20.57 9.41
N SER A 120 1.40 -20.17 9.61
CA SER A 120 2.59 -21.00 9.44
C SER A 120 3.31 -21.39 10.75
N GLY A 121 2.86 -20.94 11.93
CA GLY A 121 3.50 -21.31 13.20
C GLY A 121 3.00 -20.54 14.43
N ASP A 122 3.61 -20.82 15.58
CA ASP A 122 3.22 -20.24 16.88
C ASP A 122 3.69 -18.79 17.11
N ARG A 123 4.54 -18.25 16.22
CA ARG A 123 5.19 -16.94 16.37
C ARG A 123 4.72 -15.96 15.30
N SER A 124 4.52 -14.70 15.70
CA SER A 124 4.18 -13.61 14.76
C SER A 124 5.36 -13.20 13.89
N TRP A 125 5.09 -12.47 12.79
CA TRP A 125 6.17 -11.98 11.92
C TRP A 125 7.07 -10.96 12.65
N ALA A 126 6.50 -10.12 13.51
CA ALA A 126 7.27 -9.21 14.35
C ALA A 126 8.19 -9.94 15.33
N GLN A 127 7.74 -11.06 15.90
CA GLN A 127 8.58 -11.87 16.81
C GLN A 127 9.72 -12.54 16.05
N ARG A 128 9.44 -13.16 14.89
CA ARG A 128 10.47 -13.79 14.06
C ARG A 128 11.55 -12.79 13.65
N PHE A 129 11.18 -11.55 13.31
CA PHE A 129 12.14 -10.49 13.02
C PHE A 129 13.03 -10.16 14.22
N LYS A 130 12.44 -9.95 15.40
CA LYS A 130 13.20 -9.65 16.63
C LYS A 130 14.18 -10.76 17.03
N GLU A 131 13.82 -12.01 16.75
CA GLU A 131 14.65 -13.18 17.04
C GLU A 131 15.70 -13.46 15.94
N GLY A 132 15.73 -12.68 14.86
CA GLY A 132 16.63 -12.89 13.71
C GLY A 132 16.21 -14.02 12.76
N ASP A 133 15.03 -14.60 12.95
CA ASP A 133 14.43 -15.68 12.13
C ASP A 133 13.58 -15.15 10.96
N LEU A 134 13.80 -13.88 10.60
CA LEU A 134 13.25 -13.24 9.40
C LEU A 134 14.28 -12.31 8.76
N PRO A 135 15.30 -12.84 8.08
CA PRO A 135 16.21 -12.02 7.31
C PRO A 135 15.49 -11.43 6.09
N MET A 136 15.76 -10.15 5.81
CA MET A 136 15.35 -9.54 4.54
C MET A 136 16.14 -10.18 3.39
N GLU A 137 15.53 -10.28 2.21
CA GLU A 137 16.13 -10.95 1.06
C GLU A 137 16.92 -9.94 0.22
N ILE A 138 18.07 -10.34 -0.30
CA ILE A 138 18.79 -9.61 -1.36
C ILE A 138 18.60 -10.40 -2.66
N LYS A 139 17.77 -9.87 -3.56
CA LYS A 139 17.63 -10.40 -4.93
C LYS A 139 18.62 -9.71 -5.85
N TYR A 140 19.42 -10.48 -6.56
CA TYR A 140 20.26 -9.97 -7.64
C TYR A 140 19.49 -10.00 -8.96
N GLU A 141 19.43 -8.85 -9.64
CA GLU A 141 18.90 -8.73 -10.99
C GLU A 141 20.01 -8.27 -11.94
N ASN A 142 19.97 -8.66 -13.21
CA ASN A 142 21.02 -8.28 -14.16
C ASN A 142 20.45 -7.47 -15.32
N ALA A 143 21.14 -6.39 -15.70
CA ALA A 143 20.95 -5.72 -16.98
C ALA A 143 22.02 -6.23 -17.97
N ILE A 144 21.60 -6.84 -19.08
CA ILE A 144 22.53 -7.39 -20.08
C ILE A 144 22.61 -6.43 -21.27
N ASN A 145 23.82 -5.93 -21.57
CA ASN A 145 24.06 -5.12 -22.75
C ASN A 145 23.81 -5.94 -24.02
N ARG A 146 22.94 -5.44 -24.92
CA ARG A 146 22.53 -6.19 -26.12
C ARG A 146 23.57 -6.22 -27.25
N ILE A 147 24.60 -5.38 -27.17
CA ILE A 147 25.71 -5.32 -28.13
C ILE A 147 26.90 -6.13 -27.61
N THR A 148 27.31 -5.91 -26.36
CA THR A 148 28.51 -6.54 -25.79
C THR A 148 28.23 -7.85 -25.06
N GLY A 149 26.96 -8.16 -24.74
CA GLY A 149 26.58 -9.33 -23.95
C GLY A 149 26.93 -9.24 -22.46
N VAL A 150 27.56 -8.15 -22.00
CA VAL A 150 28.00 -7.98 -20.61
C VAL A 150 26.81 -7.82 -19.67
N ALA A 151 26.80 -8.58 -18.58
CA ALA A 151 25.82 -8.48 -17.51
C ALA A 151 26.28 -7.49 -16.43
N ASN A 152 25.37 -6.62 -16.00
CA ASN A 152 25.55 -5.71 -14.87
C ASN A 152 24.58 -6.10 -13.73
N PRO A 153 25.04 -6.86 -12.72
CA PRO A 153 24.24 -7.20 -11.56
C PRO A 153 23.89 -5.98 -10.71
N ARG A 154 22.68 -5.97 -10.18
CA ARG A 154 22.19 -4.98 -9.22
C ARG A 154 21.53 -5.69 -8.04
N PRO A 155 21.99 -5.46 -6.80
CA PRO A 155 21.31 -5.98 -5.63
C PRO A 155 20.04 -5.16 -5.35
N LEU A 156 18.98 -5.86 -4.96
CA LEU A 156 17.70 -5.29 -4.53
C LEU A 156 17.31 -5.92 -3.19
N GLU A 157 17.34 -5.13 -2.12
CA GLU A 157 16.78 -5.57 -0.83
C GLU A 157 15.26 -5.68 -0.96
N ARG A 158 14.64 -6.71 -0.42
CA ARG A 158 13.18 -6.87 -0.41
C ARG A 158 12.70 -7.68 0.79
N VAL A 159 11.46 -7.42 1.18
CA VAL A 159 10.73 -8.27 2.14
C VAL A 159 10.43 -9.60 1.45
N PRO A 160 10.72 -10.76 2.09
CA PRO A 160 10.40 -12.08 1.52
C PRO A 160 8.89 -12.29 1.26
N GLY A 161 8.58 -13.18 0.32
CA GLY A 161 7.21 -13.68 0.15
C GLY A 161 6.71 -14.42 1.40
N GLY A 162 5.41 -14.32 1.67
CA GLY A 162 4.72 -14.87 2.84
C GLY A 162 4.60 -13.90 4.02
N VAL A 163 5.46 -12.88 4.11
CA VAL A 163 5.45 -11.92 5.25
C VAL A 163 4.14 -11.14 5.29
N GLU A 164 3.59 -10.93 6.49
CA GLU A 164 2.34 -10.22 6.69
C GLU A 164 2.52 -8.92 7.49
N PHE A 165 1.75 -7.88 7.12
CA PHE A 165 1.72 -6.58 7.79
C PHE A 165 0.30 -6.24 8.25
N ASP A 166 0.12 -5.76 9.48
CA ASP A 166 -1.18 -5.33 10.00
C ASP A 166 -1.52 -3.95 9.42
N PHE A 167 -2.61 -3.84 8.63
CA PHE A 167 -3.02 -2.57 8.04
C PHE A 167 -4.23 -1.97 8.74
N ASN A 168 -4.34 -0.64 8.68
CA ASN A 168 -5.47 0.08 9.25
C ASN A 168 -5.85 1.29 8.38
N ILE A 169 -7.09 1.27 7.90
CA ILE A 169 -7.70 2.36 7.13
C ILE A 169 -8.93 2.86 7.90
N SER A 170 -9.04 4.18 8.02
CA SER A 170 -10.26 4.84 8.52
C SER A 170 -10.91 5.65 7.39
N PHE A 171 -12.23 5.58 7.31
CA PHE A 171 -13.04 6.30 6.33
C PHE A 171 -14.10 7.15 7.05
N LYS A 172 -14.01 8.46 6.92
CA LYS A 172 -14.98 9.41 7.47
C LYS A 172 -16.21 9.50 6.56
N VAL A 173 -17.38 9.30 7.12
CA VAL A 173 -18.68 9.47 6.46
C VAL A 173 -19.27 10.80 6.91
N PHE A 174 -19.44 11.74 5.98
CA PHE A 174 -20.13 13.00 6.24
C PHE A 174 -21.57 12.97 5.74
N GLU A 175 -22.40 13.82 6.33
CA GLU A 175 -23.77 14.06 5.88
C GLU A 175 -23.81 14.36 4.37
N GLY A 176 -24.60 13.57 3.63
CA GLY A 176 -24.76 13.68 2.18
C GLY A 176 -23.65 13.01 1.35
N ASP A 177 -22.70 12.30 1.97
CA ASP A 177 -21.69 11.52 1.23
C ASP A 177 -22.36 10.33 0.50
N SER A 178 -21.98 10.13 -0.76
CA SER A 178 -22.43 8.99 -1.56
C SER A 178 -21.78 7.68 -1.07
N THR A 179 -22.53 6.58 -1.09
CA THR A 179 -22.03 5.22 -0.80
C THR A 179 -20.88 4.82 -1.75
N VAL A 180 -20.86 5.39 -2.96
CA VAL A 180 -19.81 5.21 -3.97
C VAL A 180 -18.44 5.59 -3.43
N TYR A 181 -18.33 6.55 -2.51
CA TYR A 181 -17.04 6.95 -1.95
C TYR A 181 -16.39 5.81 -1.15
N PHE A 182 -17.17 5.08 -0.35
CA PHE A 182 -16.62 3.94 0.39
C PHE A 182 -16.31 2.77 -0.57
N GLN A 183 -17.18 2.51 -1.54
CA GLN A 183 -16.94 1.50 -2.58
C GLN A 183 -15.67 1.79 -3.38
N THR A 184 -15.34 3.07 -3.60
CA THR A 184 -14.09 3.48 -4.27
C THR A 184 -12.85 3.02 -3.51
N VAL A 185 -12.88 3.01 -2.17
CA VAL A 185 -11.78 2.47 -1.36
C VAL A 185 -11.64 0.97 -1.59
N LEU A 186 -12.75 0.23 -1.57
CA LEU A 186 -12.74 -1.23 -1.80
C LEU A 186 -12.28 -1.59 -3.22
N ARG A 187 -12.75 -0.85 -4.23
CA ARG A 187 -12.29 -0.99 -5.64
C ARG A 187 -10.79 -0.75 -5.74
N ALA A 188 -10.28 0.31 -5.10
CA ALA A 188 -8.85 0.60 -5.10
C ALA A 188 -8.01 -0.48 -4.39
N MET A 189 -8.52 -1.06 -3.29
CA MET A 189 -7.90 -2.21 -2.64
C MET A 189 -7.86 -3.45 -3.56
N LYS A 190 -8.99 -3.77 -4.22
CA LYS A 190 -9.05 -4.88 -5.19
C LYS A 190 -8.06 -4.67 -6.34
N LEU A 191 -8.04 -3.49 -6.94
CA LEU A 191 -7.08 -3.15 -8.00
C LEU A 191 -5.64 -3.34 -7.56
N LEU A 192 -5.32 -2.99 -6.30
CA LEU A 192 -3.96 -3.17 -5.79
C LEU A 192 -3.57 -4.65 -5.67
N GLN A 193 -4.50 -5.57 -5.36
CA GLN A 193 -4.21 -7.01 -5.40
C GLN A 193 -3.94 -7.53 -6.82
N LEU A 194 -4.57 -6.90 -7.82
CA LEU A 194 -4.39 -7.23 -9.24
C LEU A 194 -3.13 -6.58 -9.84
N ASP A 195 -2.49 -5.68 -9.09
CA ASP A 195 -1.29 -4.95 -9.50
C ASP A 195 -0.15 -5.23 -8.49
N ALA A 196 0.83 -4.33 -8.40
CA ALA A 196 1.97 -4.44 -7.51
C ALA A 196 2.12 -3.20 -6.61
N LEU A 197 2.52 -3.44 -5.37
CA LEU A 197 2.91 -2.41 -4.41
C LEU A 197 4.44 -2.19 -4.45
N GLY A 198 4.86 -0.93 -4.38
CA GLY A 198 6.29 -0.57 -4.35
C GLY A 198 6.97 -0.66 -5.72
N GLY A 199 8.28 -0.93 -5.69
CA GLY A 199 9.16 -0.92 -6.86
C GLY A 199 9.26 -2.28 -7.56
N ALA A 200 9.73 -2.25 -8.81
CA ALA A 200 10.01 -3.44 -9.63
C ALA A 200 8.81 -4.38 -9.89
N GLY A 201 7.57 -3.85 -9.85
CA GLY A 201 6.34 -4.61 -10.12
C GLY A 201 6.35 -5.38 -11.44
N SER A 202 6.75 -4.72 -12.54
CA SER A 202 6.87 -5.37 -13.87
C SER A 202 7.93 -6.48 -13.94
N ARG A 203 8.74 -6.65 -12.90
CA ARG A 203 9.76 -7.71 -12.76
C ARG A 203 9.40 -8.73 -11.67
N GLY A 204 8.12 -8.78 -11.28
CA GLY A 204 7.57 -9.78 -10.37
C GLY A 204 7.71 -9.47 -8.89
N CYS A 205 8.01 -8.23 -8.50
CA CYS A 205 8.01 -7.81 -7.09
C CYS A 205 6.66 -7.22 -6.67
N GLY A 206 6.37 -7.25 -5.37
CA GLY A 206 5.30 -6.44 -4.78
C GLY A 206 3.88 -6.93 -5.03
N GLN A 207 3.67 -8.18 -5.45
CA GLN A 207 2.33 -8.75 -5.44
C GLN A 207 1.88 -8.93 -3.98
N ILE A 208 0.69 -8.45 -3.63
CA ILE A 208 0.14 -8.53 -2.27
C ILE A 208 -1.30 -9.05 -2.27
N LYS A 209 -1.73 -9.59 -1.14
CA LYS A 209 -3.14 -9.94 -0.87
C LYS A 209 -3.58 -9.31 0.43
N PHE A 210 -4.77 -8.72 0.47
CA PHE A 210 -5.43 -8.36 1.73
C PHE A 210 -6.16 -9.58 2.26
N ILE A 211 -5.82 -9.99 3.48
CA ILE A 211 -6.39 -11.15 4.16
C ILE A 211 -6.99 -10.72 5.50
N ASP A 212 -7.92 -11.52 6.02
CA ASP A 212 -8.64 -11.28 7.29
C ASP A 212 -9.21 -9.86 7.36
N VAL A 213 -9.84 -9.42 6.26
CA VAL A 213 -10.42 -8.09 6.18
C VAL A 213 -11.57 -8.00 7.17
N VAL A 214 -11.52 -7.00 8.04
CA VAL A 214 -12.56 -6.66 9.01
C VAL A 214 -13.06 -5.26 8.69
N ILE A 215 -14.37 -5.12 8.52
CA ILE A 215 -15.03 -3.83 8.27
C ILE A 215 -15.97 -3.53 9.43
N ASP A 216 -15.77 -2.39 10.11
CA ASP A 216 -16.60 -1.96 11.24
C ASP A 216 -16.76 -3.04 12.34
N GLY A 217 -15.74 -3.90 12.52
CA GLY A 217 -15.75 -5.01 13.48
C GLY A 217 -16.24 -6.35 12.93
N GLU A 218 -16.77 -6.39 11.71
CA GLU A 218 -17.28 -7.59 11.06
C GLU A 218 -16.24 -8.23 10.13
N THR A 219 -15.91 -9.49 10.38
CA THR A 219 -14.96 -10.25 9.55
C THR A 219 -15.59 -10.60 8.21
N GLN A 220 -14.87 -10.29 7.14
CA GLN A 220 -15.28 -10.57 5.76
C GLN A 220 -14.71 -11.92 5.29
N GLY A 221 -15.32 -12.52 4.27
CA GLY A 221 -14.83 -13.79 3.70
C GLY A 221 -13.43 -13.68 3.08
N GLU A 222 -12.74 -14.81 2.95
CA GLU A 222 -11.32 -14.89 2.51
C GLU A 222 -11.04 -14.24 1.15
N ASN A 223 -12.04 -14.21 0.26
CA ASN A 223 -11.97 -13.59 -1.07
C ASN A 223 -12.99 -12.45 -1.21
N PHE A 224 -13.30 -11.75 -0.11
CA PHE A 224 -14.24 -10.63 -0.10
C PHE A 224 -13.93 -9.57 -1.15
N LEU A 225 -12.66 -9.21 -1.33
CA LEU A 225 -12.31 -8.22 -2.34
C LEU A 225 -12.55 -8.71 -3.76
N ASP A 226 -12.60 -10.01 -4.02
CA ASP A 226 -12.90 -10.54 -5.35
C ASP A 226 -14.36 -10.32 -5.73
N THR A 227 -15.26 -10.21 -4.75
CA THR A 227 -16.69 -9.91 -4.97
C THR A 227 -16.97 -8.44 -5.24
N VAL A 228 -16.00 -7.55 -5.00
CA VAL A 228 -16.15 -6.11 -5.26
C VAL A 228 -16.15 -5.85 -6.76
N GLU A 229 -17.25 -5.33 -7.30
CA GLU A 229 -17.35 -4.97 -8.72
C GLU A 229 -16.44 -3.79 -9.06
N LEU A 230 -15.69 -3.91 -10.17
CA LEU A 230 -14.84 -2.84 -10.69
C LEU A 230 -15.56 -1.92 -11.67
N ASN A 231 -16.72 -2.34 -12.21
CA ASN A 231 -17.51 -1.62 -13.21
C ASN A 231 -18.96 -1.51 -12.76
#